data_AF-A0A6B3H2B7-F1
#
_entry.id   AF-A0A6B3H2B7-F1
#
_cell.length_a   1.000
_cell.length_b   1.000
_cell.length_c   1.000
_cell.angle_alpha   90.00
_cell.angle_beta   90.00
_cell.angle_gamma   90.00
#
_symmetry.space_group_name_H-M   'P 1'
#
loop_
_entity.id
_entity.type
_entity.pdbx_description
1 polymer ?
#
loop_
_entity_poly.entity_id
_entity_poly.type
_entity_poly.pdbx_seq_one_letter_code
_entity_poly.pdbx_strand_id
1 'polypeptide(L)' 'ELTEAITVLTDGFVPDEVYARAAEHFEGAELAQLIAAITVINAWNRFGVATRQVPGHYTPGDLKH' A
#
# COMPACT_ATOMS: atom_id res chain seq x y z
N GLU A 1 11.67 0.01 2.11
CA GLU A 1 12.07 -0.76 0.91
C GLU A 1 11.00 -1.72 0.43
N LEU A 2 10.50 -2.66 1.24
CA LEU A 2 9.45 -3.61 0.80
C LEU A 2 8.20 -2.91 0.22
N THR A 3 7.70 -1.86 0.88
CA THR A 3 6.59 -1.04 0.38
C THR A 3 6.85 -0.46 -1.00
N GLU A 4 8.06 0.04 -1.25
CA GLU A 4 8.45 0.64 -2.51
C GLU A 4 8.56 -0.42 -3.61
N ALA A 5 9.24 -1.54 -3.32
CA ALA A 5 9.37 -2.67 -4.25
C ALA A 5 8.02 -3.26 -4.69
N ILE A 6 7.05 -3.40 -3.76
CA ILE A 6 5.69 -3.87 -4.10
C ILE A 6 4.89 -2.80 -4.85
N THR A 7 5.16 -1.51 -4.62
CA THR A 7 4.45 -0.42 -5.32
C THR A 7 4.91 -0.29 -6.77
N VAL A 8 6.21 -0.40 -7.01
CA VAL A 8 6.86 -0.29 -8.34
C VAL A 8 7.05 -1.67 -8.96
N LEU A 9 5.98 -2.48 -8.97
CA LEU A 9 5.98 -3.86 -9.46
C LEU A 9 6.15 -3.99 -10.99
N THR A 10 6.34 -2.87 -11.71
CA THR A 10 6.52 -2.84 -13.17
C THR A 10 7.90 -3.32 -13.61
N ASP A 11 8.88 -3.30 -12.72
CA ASP A 11 10.28 -3.65 -13.03
C ASP A 11 10.61 -5.13 -12.76
N GLY A 12 9.60 -5.94 -12.44
CA GLY A 12 9.71 -7.38 -12.22
C GLY A 12 9.23 -7.80 -10.84
N PHE A 13 9.88 -8.82 -10.28
CA PHE A 13 9.55 -9.36 -8.96
C PHE A 13 10.19 -8.52 -7.85
N VAL A 14 9.62 -8.59 -6.64
CA VAL A 14 10.27 -8.06 -5.43
C VAL A 14 11.58 -8.81 -5.23
N PRO A 15 12.74 -8.14 -5.16
CA PRO A 15 14.02 -8.83 -4.95
C PRO A 15 14.04 -9.59 -3.62
N ASP A 16 14.62 -10.80 -3.62
CA ASP A 16 14.69 -11.66 -2.44
C ASP A 16 15.35 -10.97 -1.24
N GLU A 17 16.39 -10.16 -1.49
CA GLU A 17 17.07 -9.38 -0.46
C GLU A 17 16.15 -8.36 0.23
N VAL A 18 15.22 -7.75 -0.51
CA VAL A 18 14.26 -6.78 0.04
C VAL A 18 13.24 -7.50 0.92
N TYR A 19 12.79 -8.69 0.48
CA TYR A 19 11.91 -9.54 1.29
C TYR A 19 12.63 -10.02 2.56
N ALA A 20 13.86 -10.51 2.44
CA ALA A 20 14.67 -11.01 3.55
C ALA A 20 14.91 -9.93 4.61
N ARG A 21 15.30 -8.71 4.20
CA ARG A 21 15.45 -7.57 5.13
C ARG A 21 14.17 -7.24 5.87
N ALA A 22 13.00 -7.34 5.22
CA ALA A 22 11.74 -7.15 5.92
C ALA A 22 11.44 -8.30 6.90
N ALA A 23 11.75 -9.54 6.52
CA ALA A 23 11.55 -10.72 7.37
C ALA A 23 12.44 -10.73 8.63
N GLU A 24 13.52 -9.95 8.67
CA GLU A 24 14.33 -9.74 9.89
C GLU A 24 13.60 -8.91 10.96
N HIS A 25 12.56 -8.16 10.56
CA HIS A 25 11.86 -7.21 11.44
C HIS A 25 10.42 -7.62 11.79
N PHE A 26 9.85 -8.58 11.08
CA PHE A 26 8.46 -9.00 11.22
C PHE A 26 8.35 -10.51 11.33
N GLU A 27 7.49 -10.99 12.22
CA GLU A 27 7.11 -12.40 12.21
C GLU A 27 6.37 -12.74 10.91
N GLY A 28 6.29 -14.03 10.55
CA GLY A 28 5.69 -14.45 9.28
C GLY A 28 4.25 -13.96 9.08
N ALA A 29 3.45 -13.92 10.15
CA ALA A 29 2.08 -13.41 10.10
C ALA A 29 2.05 -11.88 9.91
N GLU A 30 2.92 -11.15 10.59
CA GLU A 30 3.03 -9.69 10.48
C GLU A 30 3.55 -9.27 9.11
N LEU A 31 4.51 -10.01 8.55
CA LEU A 31 5.02 -9.79 7.20
C LEU A 31 3.92 -10.01 6.15
N ALA A 32 3.11 -11.06 6.31
CA ALA A 32 1.96 -11.29 5.45
C ALA A 32 0.92 -10.15 5.56
N GLN A 33 0.66 -9.66 6.77
CA GLN A 33 -0.22 -8.50 6.99
C GLN A 33 0.34 -7.22 6.37
N LEU A 34 1.65 -7.00 6.46
CA LEU A 34 2.34 -5.86 5.83
C LEU A 34 2.18 -5.91 4.30
N ILE A 35 2.44 -7.07 3.69
CA ILE A 35 2.24 -7.27 2.24
C ILE A 35 0.77 -7.03 1.86
N ALA A 36 -0.17 -7.54 2.64
CA ALA A 36 -1.60 -7.34 2.41
C ALA A 36 -1.97 -5.85 2.48
N ALA A 37 -1.51 -5.12 3.50
CA ALA A 37 -1.76 -3.68 3.64
C ALA A 37 -1.21 -2.89 2.45
N ILE A 38 0.03 -3.16 2.05
CA ILE A 38 0.67 -2.51 0.89
C ILE A 38 -0.12 -2.81 -0.39
N THR A 39 -0.58 -4.05 -0.56
CA THR A 39 -1.38 -4.47 -1.73
C THR A 39 -2.73 -3.76 -1.77
N VAL A 40 -3.44 -3.71 -0.63
CA VAL A 40 -4.76 -3.07 -0.51
C VAL A 40 -4.68 -1.59 -0.84
N ILE A 41 -3.70 -0.85 -0.28
CA ILE A 41 -3.58 0.58 -0.58
C ILE A 41 -3.19 0.81 -2.05
N ASN A 42 -2.33 -0.05 -2.61
CA ASN A 42 -1.97 0.00 -4.02
C ASN A 42 -3.16 -0.26 -4.96
N ALA A 43 -4.08 -1.15 -4.57
CA ALA A 43 -5.31 -1.40 -5.30
C ALA A 43 -6.24 -0.16 -5.26
N TRP A 44 -6.44 0.42 -4.08
CA TRP A 44 -7.25 1.64 -3.94
C TRP A 44 -6.68 2.82 -4.72
N ASN A 45 -5.36 3.01 -4.72
CA ASN A 45 -4.70 4.04 -5.52
C ASN A 45 -4.98 3.84 -7.02
N ARG A 46 -4.93 2.60 -7.53
CA ARG A 46 -5.25 2.28 -8.93
C ARG A 46 -6.71 2.59 -9.26
N PHE A 47 -7.65 2.25 -8.38
CA PHE A 47 -9.05 2.61 -8.55
C PHE A 47 -9.25 4.13 -8.58
N GLY A 48 -8.69 4.85 -7.62
CA GLY A 48 -8.84 6.31 -7.53
C GLY A 48 -8.28 7.02 -8.76
N VAL A 49 -7.09 6.62 -9.23
CA VAL A 49 -6.49 7.18 -10.45
C VAL A 49 -7.32 6.83 -11.69
N ALA A 50 -7.72 5.56 -11.86
CA ALA A 50 -8.48 5.12 -13.04
C ALA A 50 -9.86 5.79 -13.15
N THR A 51 -10.48 6.07 -12.00
CA THR A 51 -11.81 6.70 -11.92
C THR A 51 -11.76 8.23 -11.74
N ARG A 52 -10.56 8.82 -11.67
CA ARG A 52 -10.33 10.25 -11.39
C ARG A 52 -11.06 10.72 -10.14
N GLN A 53 -11.06 9.90 -9.09
CA GLN A 53 -11.62 10.29 -7.80
C GLN A 53 -10.90 11.53 -7.26
N VAL A 54 -11.68 12.55 -6.89
CA VAL A 54 -11.17 13.78 -6.29
C VAL A 54 -11.34 13.67 -4.77
N PRO A 55 -10.26 13.74 -3.98
CA PRO A 55 -10.36 13.78 -2.53
C PRO A 55 -10.95 15.12 -2.04
N GLY A 56 -11.61 15.10 -0.89
CA GLY A 56 -11.99 16.35 -0.20
C GLY A 56 -13.28 17.01 -0.67
N HIS A 57 -14.38 16.25 -0.73
CA HIS A 57 -15.74 16.85 -0.71
C HIS A 57 -16.23 17.22 0.70
N TYR A 58 -15.35 17.08 1.70
CA TYR A 58 -15.62 17.49 3.06
C TYR A 58 -15.34 18.99 3.21
N THR A 59 -16.35 19.77 3.62
CA THR A 59 -16.13 21.10 4.17
C THR A 59 -15.94 20.98 5.68
N PRO A 60 -14.85 21.53 6.26
CA PRO A 60 -14.70 21.62 7.71
C PRO A 60 -15.94 22.23 8.36
N GLY A 61 -16.64 21.43 9.20
CA GLY A 61 -17.90 21.81 9.86
C GLY A 61 -19.19 21.19 9.30
N ASP A 62 -19.13 20.41 8.22
CA ASP A 62 -20.33 19.80 7.59
C ASP A 62 -20.94 18.64 8.41
N LEU A 63 -20.15 17.98 9.25
CA LEU A 63 -20.64 16.93 10.15
C LEU A 63 -21.20 17.59 11.42
N LYS A 64 -22.50 17.89 11.41
CA LYS A 64 -23.23 18.27 12.63
C LYS A 64 -23.43 17.01 13.48
N HIS A 65 -22.82 16.99 14.67
CA HIS A 65 -23.20 16.09 15.75
C HIS A 65 -24.56 16.50 16.33
#